data_AF-A0AAD9U0P4-F1
#
_entry.id   AF-A0AAD9U0P4-F1
#
_cell.length_a   1.000
_cell.length_b   1.000
_cell.length_c   1.000
_cell.angle_alpha   90.00
_cell.angle_beta   90.00
_cell.angle_gamma   90.00
#
_symmetry.space_group_name_H-M   'P 1'
#
loop_
_entity.id
_entity.type
_entity.pdbx_description
1 polymer ?
#
loop_
_entity_poly.entity_id
_entity_poly.type
_entity_poly.pdbx_seq_one_letter_code
_entity_poly.pdbx_strand_id
1 'polypeptide(L)'
;MSWTWFLNELKNAIGSPEDCMIISDRHLGIKVTIEKVYPNVPHGYCVFHMDYKTKDVSLLFKQAWKAYQKSEFKEAMLEIMKGNRVAFEELMNVGPEKWSRAYSPIRRYRLMTSSIAESMNSCLVHAGQMPITTMI
;
A
#
# COMPACT_ATOMS: atom_id res chain seq x y z
N MET A 1 8.66 -18.64 -5.14
CA MET A 1 9.59 -17.55 -4.78
C MET A 1 9.27 -17.06 -3.38
N SER A 2 10.25 -16.94 -2.48
CA SER A 2 10.01 -16.44 -1.11
C SER A 2 10.14 -14.91 -1.07
N TRP A 3 9.16 -14.21 -0.47
CA TRP A 3 9.23 -12.76 -0.22
C TRP A 3 10.52 -12.34 0.48
N THR A 4 11.04 -13.23 1.34
CA THR A 4 12.31 -13.05 2.06
C THR A 4 13.48 -12.90 1.12
N TRP A 5 13.57 -13.72 0.07
CA TRP A 5 14.66 -13.61 -0.89
C TRP A 5 14.58 -12.25 -1.61
N PHE A 6 13.42 -11.91 -2.16
CA PHE A 6 13.24 -10.66 -2.90
C PHE A 6 13.55 -9.42 -2.07
N LEU A 7 13.05 -9.34 -0.82
CA LEU A 7 13.30 -8.16 0.02
C LEU A 7 14.75 -8.05 0.48
N ASN A 8 15.46 -9.16 0.66
CA ASN A 8 16.90 -9.14 0.94
C ASN A 8 17.69 -8.65 -0.29
N GLU A 9 17.38 -9.13 -1.49
CA GLU A 9 18.04 -8.64 -2.71
C GLU A 9 17.75 -7.15 -2.94
N LEU A 10 16.53 -6.71 -2.69
CA LEU A 10 16.19 -5.29 -2.74
C LEU A 10 17.05 -4.50 -1.75
N LYS A 11 17.20 -5.00 -0.51
CA LYS A 11 18.03 -4.35 0.51
C LYS A 11 19.49 -4.28 0.13
N ASN A 12 20.02 -5.32 -0.51
CA ASN A 12 21.39 -5.32 -1.03
C ASN A 12 21.58 -4.28 -2.14
N ALA A 13 20.58 -4.12 -3.01
CA ALA A 13 20.65 -3.21 -4.15
C ALA A 13 20.52 -1.72 -3.75
N ILE A 14 19.59 -1.39 -2.84
CA ILE A 14 19.25 0.02 -2.52
C ILE A 14 19.53 0.41 -1.06
N GLY A 15 20.02 -0.52 -0.24
CA GLY A 15 20.24 -0.29 1.18
C GLY A 15 18.94 -0.11 1.95
N SER A 16 18.92 0.83 2.89
CA SER A 16 17.72 1.24 3.64
C SER A 16 17.63 2.76 3.62
N PRO A 17 17.04 3.33 2.55
CA PRO A 17 16.99 4.78 2.37
C PRO A 17 16.28 5.45 3.56
N GLU A 18 16.80 6.61 3.96
CA GLU A 18 16.10 7.49 4.90
C GLU A 18 14.85 8.07 4.23
N ASP A 19 13.84 8.43 5.03
CA ASP A 19 12.57 9.03 4.58
C ASP A 19 11.78 8.21 3.54
N CYS A 20 12.01 6.89 3.47
CA CYS A 20 11.26 6.00 2.58
C CYS A 20 10.16 5.22 3.30
N MET A 21 9.28 4.61 2.52
CA MET A 21 8.25 3.70 2.98
C MET A 21 8.06 2.60 1.96
N ILE A 22 7.82 1.40 2.46
CA ILE A 22 7.41 0.27 1.63
C ILE A 22 5.88 0.27 1.57
N ILE A 23 5.33 0.18 0.36
CA ILE A 23 3.88 0.02 0.13
C ILE A 23 3.66 -1.33 -0.54
N SER A 24 2.80 -2.15 0.05
CA SER A 24 2.46 -3.47 -0.49
C SER A 24 0.97 -3.76 -0.38
N ASP A 25 0.56 -4.91 -0.89
CA ASP A 25 -0.72 -5.51 -0.52
C ASP A 25 -0.80 -5.87 0.99
N ARG A 26 -1.95 -6.39 1.42
CA ARG A 26 -2.23 -6.80 2.81
C ARG A 26 -1.87 -8.26 3.11
N HIS A 27 -1.06 -8.92 2.28
CA HIS A 27 -0.70 -10.32 2.48
C HIS A 27 0.21 -10.48 3.71
N LEU A 28 -0.19 -11.35 4.64
CA LEU A 28 0.49 -11.53 5.92
C LEU A 28 1.98 -11.88 5.74
N GLY A 29 2.30 -12.75 4.78
CA GLY A 29 3.68 -13.11 4.47
C GLY A 29 4.56 -11.94 4.03
N ILE A 30 3.99 -10.94 3.34
CA ILE A 30 4.74 -9.74 2.93
C ILE A 30 5.00 -8.87 4.16
N LYS A 31 3.96 -8.60 4.96
CA LYS A 31 4.07 -7.82 6.19
C LYS A 31 5.17 -8.36 7.11
N VAL A 32 5.12 -9.65 7.45
CA VAL A 32 6.10 -10.30 8.34
C VAL A 32 7.51 -10.20 7.77
N THR A 33 7.66 -10.32 6.45
CA THR A 33 8.97 -10.25 5.81
C THR A 33 9.52 -8.82 5.81
N ILE A 34 8.68 -7.81 5.56
CA ILE A 34 9.08 -6.39 5.64
C ILE A 34 9.54 -6.06 7.05
N GLU A 35 8.78 -6.43 8.08
CA GLU A 35 9.13 -6.21 9.49
C GLU A 35 10.47 -6.85 9.85
N LYS A 36 10.82 -7.98 9.22
CA LYS A 36 12.10 -8.68 9.42
C LYS A 36 13.27 -8.02 8.68
N VAL A 37 13.08 -7.65 7.40
CA VAL A 37 14.19 -7.18 6.54
C VAL A 37 14.43 -5.67 6.70
N TYR A 38 13.35 -4.90 6.92
CA TYR A 38 13.34 -3.46 7.06
C TYR A 38 12.60 -3.01 8.34
N PRO A 39 13.09 -3.37 9.54
CA PRO A 39 12.40 -3.09 10.80
C PRO A 39 12.18 -1.59 11.07
N ASN A 40 13.00 -0.73 10.46
CA ASN A 40 12.98 0.72 10.68
C ASN A 40 12.31 1.49 9.53
N VAL A 41 11.90 0.81 8.45
CA VAL A 41 11.22 1.47 7.33
C VAL A 41 9.72 1.34 7.56
N PRO A 42 8.97 2.46 7.61
CA PRO A 42 7.52 2.41 7.69
C PRO A 42 6.90 1.54 6.60
N HIS A 43 5.84 0.82 6.96
CA HIS A 43 5.07 -0.01 6.03
C HIS A 43 3.66 0.54 5.86
N GLY A 44 3.29 0.84 4.62
CA GLY A 44 1.95 1.24 4.22
C GLY A 44 1.25 0.15 3.39
N TYR A 45 -0.07 0.18 3.39
CA TYR A 45 -0.88 -0.66 2.53
C TYR A 45 -1.33 0.08 1.29
N CYS A 46 -1.33 -0.62 0.16
CA CYS A 46 -1.85 -0.12 -1.09
C CYS A 46 -3.37 0.13 -0.96
N VAL A 47 -3.78 1.38 -1.20
CA VAL A 47 -5.19 1.77 -1.08
C VAL A 47 -6.09 1.12 -2.13
N PHE A 48 -5.53 0.70 -3.27
CA PHE A 48 -6.26 -0.04 -4.30
C PHE A 48 -6.70 -1.42 -3.79
N HIS A 49 -5.82 -2.11 -3.08
CA HIS A 49 -6.10 -3.41 -2.45
C HIS A 49 -6.90 -3.30 -1.14
N MET A 50 -7.16 -2.07 -0.67
CA MET A 50 -8.04 -1.78 0.45
C MET A 50 -9.42 -1.26 0.02
N ASP A 51 -9.64 -1.01 -1.28
CA ASP A 51 -10.86 -0.35 -1.75
C ASP A 51 -12.11 -1.21 -1.47
N TYR A 52 -13.23 -0.53 -1.23
CA TYR A 52 -14.50 -1.13 -0.91
C TYR A 52 -15.33 -1.35 -2.19
N LYS A 53 -16.06 -2.47 -2.26
CA LYS A 53 -16.96 -2.75 -3.40
C LYS A 53 -18.20 -1.86 -3.41
N THR A 54 -18.65 -1.43 -2.24
CA THR A 54 -19.80 -0.54 -2.07
C THR A 54 -19.42 0.86 -2.54
N LYS A 55 -20.14 1.39 -3.55
CA LYS A 55 -19.81 2.67 -4.19
C LYS A 55 -19.70 3.84 -3.20
N ASP A 56 -20.64 3.93 -2.26
CA ASP A 56 -20.68 5.05 -1.30
C ASP A 56 -19.46 5.03 -0.36
N VAL A 57 -19.14 3.86 0.19
CA VAL A 57 -17.94 3.68 1.05
C VAL A 57 -16.66 3.89 0.24
N SER A 58 -16.59 3.41 -1.00
CA SER A 58 -15.42 3.60 -1.87
C SER A 58 -15.15 5.09 -2.16
N LEU A 59 -16.20 5.87 -2.41
CA LEU A 59 -16.07 7.31 -2.67
C LEU A 59 -15.53 8.04 -1.43
N LEU A 60 -16.13 7.80 -0.27
CA LEU A 60 -15.70 8.41 0.98
C LEU A 60 -14.29 7.93 1.40
N PHE A 61 -13.99 6.65 1.21
CA PHE A 61 -12.65 6.11 1.41
C PHE A 61 -11.62 6.81 0.53
N LYS A 62 -11.96 7.07 -0.75
CA LYS A 62 -11.13 7.85 -1.69
C LYS A 62 -10.90 9.28 -1.24
N GLN A 63 -11.89 9.93 -0.63
CA GLN A 63 -11.73 11.24 -0.02
C GLN A 63 -10.79 11.16 1.19
N ALA A 64 -11.01 10.19 2.08
CA ALA A 64 -10.22 10.00 3.29
C ALA A 64 -8.74 9.72 2.98
N TRP A 65 -8.42 8.78 2.09
CA TRP A 65 -7.01 8.43 1.86
C TRP A 65 -6.25 9.53 1.09
N LYS A 66 -6.93 10.30 0.24
CA LYS A 66 -6.35 11.44 -0.51
C LYS A 66 -6.20 12.70 0.33
N ALA A 67 -6.96 12.84 1.41
CA ALA A 67 -6.99 14.03 2.26
C ALA A 67 -5.58 14.46 2.67
N TYR A 68 -5.29 15.74 2.48
CA TYR A 68 -4.04 16.33 2.95
C TYR A 68 -4.16 16.75 4.40
N GLN A 69 -5.34 17.27 4.77
CA GLN A 69 -5.60 17.77 6.11
C GLN A 69 -6.29 16.71 6.97
N LYS A 70 -5.96 16.71 8.26
CA LYS A 70 -6.63 15.82 9.23
C LYS A 70 -8.12 16.16 9.40
N SER A 71 -8.54 17.40 9.15
CA SER A 71 -9.96 17.79 9.13
C SER A 71 -10.72 17.10 8.01
N GLU A 72 -10.25 17.24 6.77
CA GLU A 72 -10.82 16.59 5.58
C GLU A 72 -10.92 15.06 5.76
N PHE A 73 -9.87 14.45 6.31
CA PHE A 73 -9.87 13.03 6.65
C PHE A 73 -10.98 12.67 7.65
N LYS A 74 -11.09 13.45 8.74
CA LYS A 74 -12.08 13.20 9.80
C LYS A 74 -13.50 13.36 9.29
N GLU A 75 -13.76 14.36 8.45
CA GLU A 75 -15.07 14.55 7.82
C GLU A 75 -15.47 13.32 6.99
N ALA A 76 -14.59 12.84 6.11
CA ALA A 76 -14.85 11.64 5.33
C ALA A 76 -15.08 10.40 6.21
N MET A 77 -14.28 10.22 7.27
CA MET A 77 -14.44 9.09 8.20
C MET A 77 -15.73 9.17 9.02
N LEU A 78 -16.19 10.37 9.38
CA LEU A 78 -17.47 10.56 10.07
C LEU A 78 -18.65 10.16 9.17
N GLU A 79 -18.60 10.50 7.89
CA GLU A 79 -19.63 10.08 6.93
C GLU A 79 -19.61 8.55 6.70
N ILE A 80 -18.42 7.94 6.64
CA ILE A 80 -18.29 6.47 6.62
C ILE A 80 -18.92 5.87 7.88
N MET A 81 -18.64 6.41 9.07
CA MET A 81 -19.19 5.91 10.33
C MET A 81 -20.73 5.96 10.36
N LYS A 82 -21.33 7.03 9.83
CA LYS A 82 -22.79 7.18 9.76
C LYS A 82 -23.45 6.18 8.81
N GLY A 83 -22.84 5.94 7.65
CA GLY A 83 -23.40 5.04 6.62
C GLY A 83 -23.01 3.58 6.77
N ASN A 84 -21.83 3.29 7.29
CA ASN A 84 -21.27 1.95 7.44
C ASN A 84 -20.24 1.90 8.58
N ARG A 85 -20.75 1.65 9.79
CA ARG A 85 -19.92 1.53 11.00
C ARG A 85 -18.87 0.42 10.91
N VAL A 86 -19.18 -0.70 10.26
CA VAL A 86 -18.24 -1.82 10.11
C VAL A 86 -17.02 -1.40 9.29
N ALA A 87 -17.23 -0.72 8.16
CA ALA A 87 -16.13 -0.19 7.34
C ALA A 87 -15.29 0.84 8.11
N PHE A 88 -15.92 1.71 8.91
CA PHE A 88 -15.20 2.64 9.77
C PHE A 88 -14.29 1.90 10.77
N GLU A 89 -14.83 0.91 11.48
CA GLU A 89 -14.08 0.13 12.48
C GLU A 89 -12.92 -0.63 11.83
N GLU A 90 -13.13 -1.25 10.67
CA GLU A 90 -12.06 -1.90 9.90
C GLU A 90 -10.94 -0.93 9.51
N LEU A 91 -11.29 0.24 8.95
CA LEU A 91 -10.31 1.25 8.53
C LEU A 91 -9.49 1.79 9.70
N MET A 92 -10.12 1.99 10.85
CA MET A 92 -9.45 2.42 12.06
C MET A 92 -8.55 1.33 12.64
N ASN A 93 -9.00 0.06 12.61
CA ASN A 93 -8.21 -1.09 13.07
C ASN A 93 -6.96 -1.33 12.21
N VAL A 94 -7.00 -0.99 10.92
CA VAL A 94 -5.80 -1.05 10.06
C VAL A 94 -4.74 -0.03 10.50
N GLY A 95 -5.18 1.12 11.03
CA GLY A 95 -4.32 2.26 11.35
C GLY A 95 -4.23 3.26 10.19
N PRO A 96 -4.78 4.48 10.32
CA PRO A 96 -4.73 5.52 9.29
C PRO A 96 -3.33 5.86 8.78
N GLU A 97 -2.30 5.69 9.60
CA GLU A 97 -0.90 5.89 9.23
C GLU A 97 -0.45 4.95 8.11
N LYS A 98 -1.10 3.79 7.94
CA LYS A 98 -0.73 2.80 6.92
C LYS A 98 -1.34 3.08 5.56
N TRP A 99 -2.45 3.81 5.49
CA TRP A 99 -3.22 3.92 4.24
C TRP A 99 -3.67 5.34 3.89
N SER A 100 -3.70 6.25 4.86
CA SER A 100 -4.08 7.65 4.60
C SER A 100 -2.85 8.52 4.38
N ARG A 101 -3.02 9.58 3.59
CA ARG A 101 -1.99 10.59 3.41
C ARG A 101 -1.86 11.51 4.62
N ALA A 102 -2.97 11.97 5.18
CA ALA A 102 -3.00 12.92 6.31
C ALA A 102 -2.32 12.42 7.60
N TYR A 103 -2.23 11.09 7.79
CA TYR A 103 -1.58 10.47 8.95
C TYR A 103 -0.30 9.70 8.62
N SER A 104 0.16 9.74 7.36
CA SER A 104 1.36 9.02 6.97
C SER A 104 2.59 9.55 7.75
N PRO A 105 3.46 8.66 8.26
CA PRO A 105 4.70 9.05 8.94
C PRO A 105 5.70 9.73 7.99
N ILE A 106 5.57 9.52 6.68
CA ILE A 106 6.37 10.19 5.66
C ILE A 106 5.50 10.97 4.68
N ARG A 107 6.10 11.93 3.96
CA ARG A 107 5.40 12.68 2.90
C ARG A 107 5.08 11.78 1.71
N ARG A 108 3.83 11.30 1.63
CA ARG A 108 3.34 10.56 0.46
C ARG A 108 2.84 11.55 -0.59
N TYR A 109 3.39 11.48 -1.80
CA TYR A 109 2.92 12.27 -2.95
C TYR A 109 1.83 11.50 -3.71
N ARG A 110 2.20 10.76 -4.76
CA ARG A 110 1.28 9.93 -5.58
C ARG A 110 1.41 8.43 -5.31
N LEU A 111 2.43 8.02 -4.55
CA LEU A 111 2.71 6.62 -4.22
C LEU A 111 1.78 6.18 -3.08
N MET A 112 0.49 6.02 -3.36
CA MET A 112 -0.46 5.37 -2.46
C MET A 112 -0.91 4.01 -3.03
N THR A 113 -0.55 3.74 -4.28
CA THR A 113 -0.89 2.56 -5.06
C THR A 113 0.38 1.77 -5.40
N SER A 114 0.27 0.45 -5.44
CA SER A 114 1.31 -0.46 -5.95
C SER A 114 1.26 -0.61 -7.47
N SER A 115 0.58 0.27 -8.20
CA SER A 115 0.33 0.14 -9.64
C SER A 115 1.60 0.04 -10.49
N ILE A 116 2.68 0.73 -10.10
CA ILE A 116 3.99 0.60 -10.78
C ILE A 116 4.55 -0.81 -10.55
N ALA A 117 4.51 -1.30 -9.31
CA ALA A 117 4.97 -2.63 -8.96
C ALA A 117 4.12 -3.73 -9.63
N GLU A 118 2.80 -3.55 -9.69
CA GLU A 118 1.87 -4.45 -10.40
C GLU A 118 2.14 -4.48 -11.90
N SER A 119 2.35 -3.32 -12.53
CA SER A 119 2.71 -3.23 -13.95
C SER A 119 4.04 -3.92 -14.22
N MET A 120 5.05 -3.71 -13.36
CA MET A 120 6.35 -4.38 -13.48
C MET A 120 6.22 -5.89 -13.30
N ASN A 121 5.47 -6.35 -12.30
CA ASN A 121 5.21 -7.77 -12.09
C ASN A 121 4.49 -8.39 -13.28
N SER A 122 3.52 -7.69 -13.87
CA SER A 122 2.82 -8.14 -15.08
C SER A 122 3.76 -8.25 -16.28
N CYS A 123 4.64 -7.26 -16.51
CA CYS A 123 5.66 -7.33 -17.55
C CYS A 123 6.63 -8.49 -17.34
N LEU A 124 7.07 -8.74 -16.10
CA LEU A 124 8.01 -9.83 -15.78
C LEU A 124 7.37 -11.21 -15.95
N VAL A 125 6.10 -11.38 -15.56
CA VAL A 125 5.34 -12.61 -15.83
C VAL A 125 5.21 -12.85 -17.33
N HIS A 126 4.92 -11.80 -18.10
CA HIS A 126 4.84 -11.92 -19.56
C HIS A 126 6.20 -12.28 -20.18
N ALA A 127 7.28 -11.62 -19.77
CA ALA A 127 8.64 -11.90 -20.25
C ALA A 127 9.08 -13.34 -19.90
N GLY A 128 8.71 -13.86 -18.73
CA GLY A 128 8.98 -15.26 -18.35
C GLY A 128 8.16 -16.30 -19.12
N GLN A 129 7.06 -15.91 -19.77
CA GLN A 129 6.25 -16.76 -20.65
C GLN A 129 6.73 -16.73 -22.11
N MET A 130 7.63 -15.80 -22.45
CA MET A 130 8.22 -15.75 -23.79
C MET A 130 9.35 -16.78 -23.91
N PRO A 131 9.44 -17.52 -25.03
CA PRO A 131 10.56 -18.41 -25.27
C PRO A 131 11.88 -17.63 -25.31
N ILE A 132 12.95 -18.23 -24.77
CA ILE A 132 14.30 -17.63 -24.63
C ILE A 132 14.84 -17.08 -25.97
N THR A 133 14.35 -17.59 -27.09
CA THR A 133 14.71 -17.17 -28.46
C THR A 133 14.22 -15.77 -28.87
N THR A 134 13.40 -15.08 -28.08
CA THR A 134 12.90 -13.71 -28.42
C THR A 134 13.63 -12.58 -27.69
N MET A 135 14.59 -12.90 -26.80
CA MET A 135 15.46 -11.90 -26.12
C MET A 135 16.89 -11.92 -26.68
N ILE A 136 17.02 -11.86 -28.00
CA ILE A 136 18.29 -11.61 -28.71
C ILE A 136 18.05 -10.50 -29.73
#